data_AF-A0A926ENH6-F1
#
_entry.id   AF-A0A926ENH6-F1
#
_cell.length_a   1.000
_cell.length_b   1.000
_cell.length_c   1.000
_cell.angle_alpha   90.00
_cell.angle_beta   90.00
_cell.angle_gamma   90.00
#
_symmetry.space_group_name_H-M   'P 1'
#
loop_
_entity.id
_entity.type
_entity.pdbx_description
1 polymer ?
#
loop_
_entity_poly.entity_id
_entity_poly.type
_entity_poly.pdbx_seq_one_letter_code
_entity_poly.pdbx_strand_id
1 'polypeptide(L)' 'MKCPYCNSVMRLGTIQADNLLSWTPDGESPKGATRWAKSPNSIVLAKYFMLAPAVIDAFYCPDCQKIIINVDNTK' A
#
# COMPACT_ATOMS: atom_id res chain seq x y z
N MET A 1 -6.40 -0.27 -15.84
CA MET A 1 -4.94 -0.51 -15.91
C MET A 1 -4.67 -1.88 -16.52
N LYS A 2 -3.56 -2.06 -17.23
CA LYS A 2 -3.10 -3.37 -17.75
C LYS A 2 -2.04 -3.95 -16.81
N CYS A 3 -2.11 -5.25 -16.55
CA CYS A 3 -1.13 -5.94 -15.72
C CYS A 3 0.24 -5.95 -16.44
N PRO A 4 1.33 -5.46 -15.81
CA PRO A 4 2.64 -5.42 -16.45
C PRO A 4 3.28 -6.82 -16.63
N TYR A 5 2.71 -7.86 -16.01
CA TYR A 5 3.24 -9.23 -16.05
C TYR A 5 2.55 -10.12 -17.08
N CYS A 6 1.24 -9.94 -17.33
CA CYS A 6 0.45 -10.78 -18.25
C CYS A 6 -0.39 -10.00 -19.25
N ASN A 7 -0.38 -8.66 -19.19
CA ASN A 7 -1.16 -7.76 -20.05
C ASN A 7 -2.70 -7.89 -19.97
N SER A 8 -3.23 -8.67 -19.02
CA SER A 8 -4.66 -8.72 -18.72
C SER A 8 -5.18 -7.41 -18.12
N VAL A 9 -6.49 -7.17 -18.25
CA VAL A 9 -7.16 -6.03 -17.63
C VAL A 9 -7.24 -6.26 -16.11
N MET A 10 -6.83 -5.25 -15.33
CA MET A 10 -6.87 -5.30 -13.87
C MET A 10 -8.17 -4.70 -13.33
N ARG A 11 -8.60 -5.18 -12.16
CA ARG A 11 -9.76 -4.67 -11.41
C ARG A 11 -9.32 -3.60 -10.42
N LEU A 12 -9.99 -2.45 -10.41
CA LEU A 12 -9.80 -1.42 -9.39
C LEU A 12 -10.53 -1.83 -8.11
N GLY A 13 -9.91 -1.58 -6.96
CA GLY A 13 -10.49 -1.74 -5.64
C GLY A 13 -9.72 -0.93 -4.60
N THR A 14 -10.05 -1.12 -3.32
CA THR A 14 -9.43 -0.37 -2.21
C THR A 14 -8.81 -1.31 -1.18
N ILE A 15 -7.69 -0.90 -0.59
CA ILE A 15 -7.11 -1.53 0.60
C ILE A 15 -7.32 -0.59 1.77
N GLN A 16 -7.80 -1.14 2.89
CA GLN A 16 -8.06 -0.41 4.11
C GLN A 16 -7.31 -1.04 5.29
N ALA A 17 -6.70 -0.20 6.13
CA ALA A 17 -6.09 -0.60 7.39
C ALA A 17 -6.38 0.44 8.48
N ASP A 18 -6.57 -0.01 9.72
CA ASP A 18 -6.84 0.91 10.85
C ASP A 18 -5.58 1.67 11.33
N ASN A 19 -4.39 1.15 11.00
CA ASN A 19 -3.09 1.70 11.35
C ASN A 19 -2.32 2.15 10.09
N LEU A 20 -1.02 2.46 10.25
CA LEU A 20 -0.13 2.73 9.12
C LEU A 20 -0.14 1.56 8.13
N LEU A 21 -0.39 1.86 6.86
CA LEU A 21 -0.12 0.93 5.76
C LEU A 21 1.18 1.36 5.07
N SER A 22 2.24 0.58 5.25
CA SER A 22 3.55 0.82 4.65
C SER A 22 4.19 -0.46 4.12
N TRP A 23 4.97 -0.32 3.06
CA TRP A 23 5.93 -1.34 2.66
C TRP A 23 7.24 -1.12 3.40
N THR A 24 7.72 -2.14 4.10
CA THR A 24 8.98 -2.13 4.84
C THR A 24 10.00 -2.98 4.07
N PRO A 25 11.21 -2.48 3.79
CA PRO A 25 12.26 -3.29 3.18
C PRO A 25 12.54 -4.55 3.98
N ASP A 26 12.92 -5.62 3.29
CA ASP A 26 13.32 -6.87 3.94
C ASP A 26 14.49 -6.62 4.90
N GLY A 27 14.45 -7.26 6.08
CA GLY A 27 15.42 -7.05 7.16
C GLY A 27 15.25 -5.77 7.97
N GLU A 28 14.33 -4.86 7.62
CA GLU A 28 14.01 -3.68 8.42
C GLU A 28 12.76 -3.89 9.30
N SER A 29 12.68 -3.13 10.40
CA SER A 29 11.53 -3.15 11.30
C SER A 29 11.11 -1.74 11.71
N PRO A 30 9.83 -1.54 12.10
CA PRO A 30 9.36 -0.30 12.68
C PRO A 30 10.18 0.10 13.91
N LYS A 31 10.57 1.37 14.00
CA LYS A 31 11.20 1.93 15.20
C LYS A 31 10.18 2.76 15.98
N GLY A 32 9.84 2.34 17.19
CA GLY A 32 8.91 3.03 18.09
C GLY A 32 7.69 2.18 18.47
N ALA A 33 6.92 2.65 19.45
CA ALA A 33 5.78 1.93 20.03
C ALA A 33 4.41 2.50 19.60
N THR A 34 4.37 3.37 18.58
CA THR A 34 3.12 3.98 18.10
C THR A 34 2.56 3.18 16.94
N ARG A 35 1.24 3.29 16.72
CA ARG A 35 0.55 2.75 15.53
C ARG A 35 1.01 3.33 14.17
N TRP A 36 1.90 4.32 14.22
CA TRP A 36 2.48 5.01 13.06
C TRP A 36 4.00 4.77 12.96
N ALA A 37 4.56 3.91 13.82
CA ALA A 37 5.98 3.56 13.76
C ALA A 37 6.30 2.90 12.42
N LYS A 38 7.41 3.31 11.82
CA LYS A 38 7.90 2.78 10.54
C LYS A 38 9.42 2.71 10.55
N SER A 39 10.00 1.94 9.65
CA SER A 39 11.44 2.00 9.43
C SER A 39 11.79 3.30 8.68
N PRO A 40 13.05 3.77 8.74
CA PRO A 40 13.49 4.96 8.03
C PRO A 40 13.21 4.89 6.52
N ASN A 41 13.38 3.71 5.93
CA ASN A 41 13.25 3.46 4.49
C ASN A 41 11.87 2.90 4.09
N SER A 42 10.92 2.86 5.02
CA SER A 42 9.55 2.41 4.72
C SER A 42 8.84 3.39 3.77
N ILE A 43 8.17 2.84 2.76
CA ILE A 43 7.31 3.58 1.83
C ILE A 43 5.89 3.55 2.38
N VAL A 44 5.32 4.73 2.67
CA VAL A 44 3.93 4.84 3.12
C VAL A 44 3.02 4.64 1.92
N LEU A 45 2.12 3.66 2.01
CA LEU A 45 1.24 3.30 0.90
C LEU A 45 -0.03 4.13 0.90
N ALA A 46 -0.59 4.48 2.05
CA ALA A 46 -1.86 5.20 2.12
C ALA A 46 -1.77 6.44 3.00
N LYS A 47 -2.52 7.50 2.63
CA LYS A 47 -2.77 8.63 3.54
C LYS A 47 -3.50 8.09 4.76
N TYR A 48 -3.04 8.48 5.95
CA TYR A 48 -3.68 8.15 7.21
C TYR A 48 -3.93 9.43 7.99
N PHE A 49 -5.05 9.46 8.69
CA PHE A 49 -5.38 10.56 9.61
C PHE A 49 -5.54 9.97 11.01
N MET A 50 -5.30 10.78 12.05
CA MET A 50 -5.38 10.31 13.45
C MET A 50 -6.72 9.65 13.82
N LEU A 51 -7.79 9.97 13.09
CA LEU A 51 -9.17 9.53 13.33
C LEU A 51 -9.80 8.79 12.14
N ALA A 52 -9.04 8.48 11.08
CA ALA A 52 -9.58 7.77 9.92
C ALA A 52 -8.62 6.65 9.48
N PRO A 53 -9.16 5.51 9.01
CA PRO A 53 -8.34 4.41 8.52
C PRO A 53 -7.51 4.85 7.31
N ALA A 54 -6.36 4.21 7.14
CA ALA A 54 -5.54 4.34 5.96
C ALA A 54 -6.24 3.65 4.78
N VAL A 55 -6.50 4.39 3.71
CA VAL A 55 -7.18 3.88 2.51
C VAL A 55 -6.38 4.25 1.26
N ILE A 56 -6.20 3.29 0.35
CA ILE A 56 -5.64 3.54 -0.98
C ILE A 56 -6.30 2.66 -2.05
N ASP A 57 -6.43 3.23 -3.25
CA ASP A 57 -6.80 2.52 -4.46
C ASP A 57 -5.68 1.57 -4.93
N ALA A 58 -6.07 0.36 -5.30
CA ALA A 58 -5.17 -0.66 -5.80
C ALA A 58 -5.78 -1.39 -6.99
N PHE A 59 -4.91 -1.90 -7.85
CA PHE A 59 -5.29 -2.70 -9.01
C PHE A 59 -4.97 -4.17 -8.78
N TYR A 60 -5.98 -5.02 -8.80
CA TYR A 60 -5.83 -6.48 -8.69
C TYR A 60 -5.88 -7.14 -10.08
N CYS A 61 -4.86 -7.94 -10.40
CA CYS A 61 -4.86 -8.81 -11.56
C CYS A 61 -5.37 -10.21 -11.17
N PRO A 62 -6.52 -10.68 -11.68
CA PRO A 62 -7.05 -12.00 -11.32
C PRO A 62 -6.18 -13.17 -11.82
N ASP A 63 -5.46 -12.98 -12.93
CA ASP A 63 -4.68 -14.07 -13.55
C ASP A 63 -3.32 -14.26 -12.86
N CYS A 64 -2.62 -13.17 -12.54
CA CYS A 64 -1.33 -13.24 -11.85
C CYS A 64 -1.44 -13.25 -10.32
N GLN A 65 -2.65 -12.99 -9.80
CA GLN A 65 -2.94 -12.80 -8.38
C GLN A 65 -2.05 -11.73 -7.72
N LYS A 66 -1.79 -10.64 -8.44
CA LYS A 66 -0.94 -9.52 -7.98
C LYS A 66 -1.76 -8.27 -7.76
N ILE A 67 -1.34 -7.49 -6.77
CA ILE A 67 -1.87 -6.17 -6.47
C ILE A 67 -0.80 -5.14 -6.83
N ILE A 68 -1.20 -4.08 -7.52
CA ILE A 68 -0.36 -2.92 -7.82
C ILE A 68 -0.94 -1.71 -7.12
N ILE A 69 -0.08 -0.98 -6.42
CA ILE A 69 -0.41 0.25 -5.69
C ILE A 69 0.50 1.34 -6.25
N ASN A 70 -0.08 2.46 -6.66
CA ASN A 70 0.68 3.62 -7.07
C ASN A 70 0.88 4.53 -5.85
N VAL A 71 2.13 4.72 -5.44
CA VAL A 71 2.49 5.49 -4.24
C VAL A 71 2.50 7.01 -4.47
N ASP A 72 2.44 7.47 -5.72
CA ASP A 72 2.57 8.89 -6.09
C ASP A 72 1.28 9.74 -5.95
N ASN A 73 0.17 9.17 -5.46
CA ASN A 73 -1.08 9.93 -5.26
C ASN A 73 -1.09 10.82 -4.00
N THR A 74 0.04 10.95 -3.31
CA THR A 74 0.25 11.91 -2.22
C THR A 74 0.87 13.21 -2.73
N LYS A 75 0.14 13.97 -3.55
CA LYS A 75 0.25 15.43 -3.53
C LYS A 75 -0.69 16.00 -2.46
#